data_AF-A0A3C1FTW6-F1
#
_entry.id   AF-A0A3C1FTW6-F1
#
_cell.length_a   1.000
_cell.length_b   1.000
_cell.length_c   1.000
_cell.angle_alpha   90.00
_cell.angle_beta   90.00
_cell.angle_gamma   90.00
#
_symmetry.space_group_name_H-M   'P 1'
#
loop_
_entity.id
_entity.type
_entity.pdbx_description
1 polymer ?
#
loop_
_entity_poly.entity_id
_entity_poly.type
_entity_poly.pdbx_seq_one_letter_code
_entity_poly.pdbx_strand_id
1 'polypeptide(L)'
;MRLFLVALKIIVSTGLLYVVISKTGIDKVSTMLQGISLPYFLTACLIYTISIYVSSIRWQLFLPEGFGIKRLFSLYLIGSFFNNILPGVIGGDAVKAYYVN
;
A
#
# COMPACT_ATOMS: atom_id res chain seq x y z
N MET A 1 10.58 8.13 25.42
CA MET A 1 9.10 8.03 25.38
C MET A 1 8.55 7.49 24.06
N ARG A 2 8.95 8.00 22.87
CA ARG A 2 8.48 7.51 21.55
C ARG A 2 8.81 6.02 21.27
N LEU A 3 10.01 5.56 21.61
CA LEU A 3 10.44 4.16 21.42
C LEU A 3 9.59 3.16 22.22
N PHE A 4 9.19 3.53 23.44
CA PHE A 4 8.32 2.70 24.29
C PHE A 4 6.92 2.54 23.69
N LEU A 5 6.34 3.63 23.16
CA LEU A 5 5.04 3.58 22.48
C LEU A 5 5.08 2.73 21.21
N VAL A 6 6.17 2.80 20.43
CA VAL A 6 6.37 1.95 19.25
C VAL A 6 6.50 0.48 19.65
N ALA A 7 7.30 0.17 20.67
CA ALA A 7 7.44 -1.18 21.19
C ALA A 7 6.10 -1.75 21.68
N LEU A 8 5.31 -0.96 22.41
CA LEU A 8 3.97 -1.36 22.86
C LEU A 8 3.04 -1.63 21.67
N LYS A 9 3.07 -0.77 20.63
CA LYS A 9 2.27 -0.96 19.41
C LYS A 9 2.64 -2.25 18.70
N ILE A 10 3.94 -2.54 18.58
CA ILE A 10 4.44 -3.78 17.96
C ILE A 10 3.98 -4.99 18.78
N ILE A 11 4.12 -4.97 20.10
CA ILE A 11 3.71 -6.07 20.98
C ILE A 11 2.20 -6.32 20.86
N VAL A 12 1.39 -5.28 20.89
CA VAL A 12 -0.07 -5.39 20.78
C VAL A 12 -0.47 -5.88 19.38
N SER A 13 0.11 -5.34 18.31
CA SER A 13 -0.16 -5.78 16.93
C SER A 13 0.24 -7.25 16.71
N THR A 14 1.45 -7.64 17.12
CA THR A 14 1.94 -9.02 16.99
C THR A 14 1.15 -9.98 17.86
N GLY A 15 0.78 -9.57 19.08
CA GLY A 15 -0.07 -10.36 19.98
C GLY A 15 -1.46 -10.60 19.40
N LEU A 16 -2.10 -9.59 18.82
CA LEU A 16 -3.37 -9.76 18.11
C LEU A 16 -3.22 -10.70 16.91
N LEU A 17 -2.19 -10.52 16.09
CA LEU A 17 -1.89 -11.39 14.96
C LEU A 17 -1.73 -12.85 15.40
N TYR A 18 -1.01 -13.08 16.50
CA TYR A 18 -0.84 -14.41 17.07
C TYR A 18 -2.18 -15.02 17.50
N VAL A 19 -3.03 -14.26 18.20
CA VAL A 19 -4.37 -14.73 18.62
C VAL A 19 -5.26 -15.03 17.41
N VAL A 20 -5.23 -14.20 16.37
CA VAL A 20 -6.01 -14.42 15.14
C VAL A 20 -5.54 -15.69 14.43
N ILE A 21 -4.23 -15.87 14.27
CA ILE A 21 -3.66 -17.05 13.62
C ILE A 21 -3.94 -18.31 14.46
N SER A 22 -3.82 -18.24 15.78
CA SER A 22 -4.07 -19.37 16.67
C SER A 22 -5.55 -19.78 16.69
N LYS A 23 -6.47 -18.81 16.61
CA LYS A 23 -7.92 -19.07 16.54
C LYS A 23 -8.38 -19.55 15.17
N THR A 24 -7.75 -19.06 14.10
CA THR A 24 -8.11 -19.42 12.72
C THR A 24 -7.52 -20.77 12.32
N GLY A 25 -6.37 -21.14 12.90
CA GLY A 25 -5.62 -22.35 12.53
C GLY A 25 -4.85 -22.11 11.23
N ILE A 26 -3.55 -22.38 11.24
CA ILE A 26 -2.67 -22.21 10.08
C ILE A 26 -3.17 -23.03 8.89
N ASP A 27 -3.78 -24.20 9.16
CA ASP A 27 -4.38 -25.07 8.16
C ASP A 27 -5.50 -24.38 7.37
N LYS A 28 -6.41 -23.65 8.04
CA LYS A 28 -7.51 -22.96 7.35
C LYS A 28 -7.00 -21.83 6.47
N VAL A 29 -5.94 -21.13 6.91
CA VAL A 29 -5.30 -20.08 6.12
C VAL A 29 -4.64 -20.69 4.87
N SER A 30 -3.95 -21.82 5.02
CA SER A 30 -3.32 -22.54 3.90
C SER A 30 -4.35 -23.05 2.89
N THR A 31 -5.44 -23.67 3.34
CA THR A 31 -6.53 -24.13 2.46
C THR A 31 -7.21 -22.97 1.74
N MET A 32 -7.42 -21.85 2.43
CA MET A 32 -8.03 -20.66 1.82
C MET A 32 -7.12 -20.03 0.76
N LEU A 33 -5.79 -19.99 1.01
CA LEU A 33 -4.80 -19.53 0.04
C LEU A 33 -4.74 -20.43 -1.20
N GLN A 34 -4.83 -21.75 -1.02
CA GLN A 34 -4.88 -22.71 -2.14
C GLN A 34 -6.20 -22.62 -2.92
N GLY A 35 -7.29 -22.22 -2.27
CA GLY A 35 -8.58 -21.96 -2.90
C GLY A 35 -8.66 -20.60 -3.62
N ILE A 36 -7.61 -19.77 -3.57
CA ILE A 36 -7.60 -18.50 -4.30
C ILE A 36 -7.58 -18.81 -5.80
N SER A 37 -8.68 -18.49 -6.43
CA SER A 37 -8.81 -18.49 -7.88
C SER A 37 -7.86 -17.44 -8.48
N LEU A 38 -6.83 -17.92 -9.18
CA LEU A 38 -5.87 -17.13 -9.93
C LEU A 38 -6.49 -15.99 -10.80
N PRO A 39 -7.61 -16.19 -11.53
CA PRO A 39 -8.21 -15.10 -12.31
C PRO A 39 -8.69 -13.92 -11.46
N TYR A 40 -9.25 -14.18 -10.27
CA TYR A 40 -9.70 -13.11 -9.38
C TYR A 40 -8.51 -12.36 -8.77
N PHE A 41 -7.42 -13.06 -8.44
CA PHE A 41 -6.18 -12.42 -7.99
C PHE A 41 -5.63 -11.48 -9.07
N LEU A 42 -5.58 -11.95 -10.32
CA LEU A 42 -5.09 -11.15 -11.45
C LEU A 42 -5.98 -9.92 -11.69
N THR A 43 -7.30 -10.10 -11.57
CA THR A 43 -8.27 -9.01 -11.73
C THR A 43 -8.12 -7.96 -10.62
N ALA A 44 -7.92 -8.39 -9.37
CA ALA A 44 -7.65 -7.48 -8.26
C ALA A 44 -6.35 -6.66 -8.50
N CYS A 45 -5.28 -7.30 -8.96
CA CYS A 45 -4.03 -6.63 -9.32
C CYS A 45 -4.21 -5.62 -10.46
N LEU A 46 -5.00 -5.95 -11.48
CA LEU A 46 -5.32 -5.04 -12.58
C LEU A 46 -6.13 -3.84 -12.10
N ILE A 47 -7.20 -4.07 -11.31
CA ILE A 47 -8.03 -2.99 -10.75
C ILE A 47 -7.18 -2.05 -9.89
N TYR A 48 -6.29 -2.59 -9.07
CA TYR A 48 -5.38 -1.78 -8.24
C TYR A 48 -4.44 -0.92 -9.09
N THR A 49 -3.83 -1.51 -10.12
CA THR A 49 -2.94 -0.79 -11.04
C THR A 49 -3.67 0.33 -11.77
N ILE A 50 -4.90 0.05 -12.26
CA ILE A 50 -5.77 1.05 -12.90
C ILE A 50 -6.12 2.17 -11.90
N SER A 51 -6.41 1.84 -10.65
CA SER A 51 -6.72 2.82 -9.61
C SER A 51 -5.55 3.79 -9.36
N ILE A 52 -4.31 3.29 -9.38
CA ILE A 52 -3.10 4.12 -9.29
C ILE A 52 -2.97 5.00 -10.55
N TYR A 53 -3.25 4.46 -11.73
CA TYR A 53 -3.19 5.19 -12.99
C TYR A 53 -4.22 6.34 -13.04
N VAL A 54 -5.48 6.07 -12.68
CA VAL A 54 -6.53 7.09 -12.56
C VAL A 54 -6.15 8.17 -11.54
N SER A 55 -5.58 7.76 -10.40
CA SER A 55 -5.10 8.71 -9.39
C SER A 55 -3.99 9.62 -9.91
N SER A 56 -3.14 9.10 -10.81
CA SER A 56 -2.08 9.85 -11.47
C SER A 56 -2.67 10.86 -12.45
N ILE A 57 -3.60 10.46 -13.33
CA ILE A 57 -4.31 11.38 -14.24
C ILE A 57 -5.00 12.50 -13.45
N ARG A 58 -5.69 12.16 -12.35
CA ARG A 58 -6.36 13.14 -11.51
C ARG A 58 -5.42 14.23 -11.01
N TRP A 59 -4.17 13.87 -10.71
CA TRP A 59 -3.17 14.84 -10.28
C TRP A 59 -2.59 15.67 -11.41
N GLN A 60 -2.56 15.14 -12.63
CA GLN A 60 -2.12 15.90 -13.80
C GLN A 60 -3.00 17.14 -14.04
N LEU A 61 -4.29 17.09 -13.69
CA LEU A 61 -5.21 18.23 -13.76
C LEU A 61 -4.81 19.42 -12.88
N PHE A 62 -4.01 19.19 -11.83
CA PHE A 62 -3.57 20.22 -10.90
C PHE A 62 -2.14 20.70 -11.17
N LEU A 63 -1.41 20.07 -12.10
CA LEU A 63 -0.05 20.47 -12.47
C LEU A 63 -0.06 21.36 -13.73
N PRO A 64 0.88 22.31 -13.85
CA PRO A 64 1.01 23.13 -15.05
C PRO A 64 1.30 22.28 -16.30
N GLU A 65 0.87 22.80 -17.47
CA GLU A 65 1.02 22.11 -18.76
C GLU A 65 2.49 21.76 -19.04
N GLY A 66 2.76 20.49 -19.34
CA GLY A 66 4.11 19.99 -19.67
C GLY A 66 4.61 18.82 -18.82
N PHE A 67 3.94 18.48 -17.70
CA PHE A 67 4.30 17.31 -16.92
C PHE A 67 3.83 16.01 -17.60
N GLY A 68 4.80 15.19 -18.04
CA GLY A 68 4.52 13.93 -18.72
C GLY A 68 3.85 12.89 -17.81
N ILE A 69 2.71 12.33 -18.25
CA ILE A 69 1.91 11.39 -17.47
C ILE A 69 2.67 10.13 -17.05
N LYS A 70 3.65 9.68 -17.85
CA LYS A 70 4.53 8.55 -17.52
C LYS A 70 5.34 8.80 -16.24
N ARG A 71 5.87 10.02 -16.07
CA ARG A 71 6.65 10.40 -14.90
C ARG A 71 5.76 10.50 -13.66
N LEU A 72 4.55 11.06 -13.84
CA LEU A 72 3.57 11.17 -12.76
C LEU A 72 3.09 9.80 -12.28
N PHE A 73 2.82 8.86 -13.20
CA PHE A 73 2.46 7.49 -12.86
C PHE A 73 3.58 6.75 -12.11
N SER A 74 4.83 6.93 -12.54
CA SER A 74 5.99 6.36 -11.83
C SER A 74 6.13 6.94 -10.41
N LEU A 75 5.96 8.25 -10.23
CA LEU A 75 5.95 8.89 -8.91
C LEU A 75 4.80 8.37 -8.02
N TYR A 76 3.63 8.10 -8.62
CA TYR A 76 2.49 7.53 -7.93
C TYR A 76 2.72 6.08 -7.48
N LEU A 77 3.36 5.26 -8.31
CA LEU A 77 3.80 3.91 -7.96
C LEU A 77 4.80 3.94 -6.81
N ILE A 78 5.81 4.82 -6.89
CA ILE A 78 6.83 4.99 -5.84
C ILE A 78 6.17 5.45 -4.52
N GLY A 79 5.29 6.46 -4.58
CA GLY A 79 4.56 6.94 -3.41
C GLY A 79 3.66 5.87 -2.78
N SER A 80 3.01 5.05 -3.62
CA SER A 80 2.19 3.92 -3.15
C SER A 80 3.04 2.84 -2.46
N PHE A 81 4.22 2.52 -2.99
CA PHE A 81 5.17 1.61 -2.36
C PHE A 81 5.62 2.12 -0.98
N PHE A 82 6.01 3.39 -0.89
CA PHE A 82 6.40 3.99 0.39
C PHE A 82 5.25 4.03 1.40
N ASN A 83 4.01 4.29 0.96
CA ASN A 83 2.83 4.23 1.83
C ASN A 83 2.53 2.82 2.36
N ASN A 84 2.85 1.76 1.60
CA ASN A 84 2.64 0.39 2.04
C ASN A 84 3.75 -0.12 2.98
N ILE A 85 4.98 0.36 2.82
CA ILE A 85 6.15 -0.17 3.54
C ILE A 85 6.52 0.69 4.76
N LEU A 86 6.40 2.01 4.67
CA LEU A 86 6.76 2.87 5.79
C LEU A 86 5.63 2.92 6.81
N PRO A 87 5.91 2.68 8.11
CA PRO A 87 4.95 2.91 9.17
C PRO A 87 4.73 4.42 9.36
N GLY A 88 3.82 4.97 8.56
CA GLY A 88 3.47 6.39 8.57
C GLY A 88 2.87 6.80 7.22
N VAL A 89 1.60 7.22 7.23
CA VAL A 89 0.79 7.65 6.06
C VAL A 89 1.43 8.79 5.24
N ILE A 90 2.51 9.39 5.74
CA ILE A 90 3.16 10.58 5.20
C ILE A 90 4.23 10.24 4.14
N GLY A 91 4.70 8.99 4.06
CA GLY A 91 5.82 8.61 3.18
C GLY A 91 5.55 8.86 1.69
N GLY A 92 4.38 8.48 1.20
CA GLY A 92 4.02 8.63 -0.22
C GLY A 92 3.72 10.08 -0.63
N ASP A 93 3.11 10.85 0.25
CA ASP A 93 2.77 12.26 -0.02
C ASP A 93 3.99 13.18 0.12
N ALA A 94 4.94 12.85 1.01
CA ALA A 94 6.22 13.56 1.11
C ALA A 94 7.08 13.41 -0.16
N VAL A 95 7.11 12.22 -0.77
CA VAL A 95 7.86 11.98 -2.02
C VAL A 95 7.24 12.75 -3.19
N LYS A 96 5.90 12.80 -3.28
CA LYS A 96 5.21 13.61 -4.30
C LYS A 96 5.50 15.10 -4.13
N ALA A 97 5.45 15.62 -2.91
CA ALA A 97 5.76 17.03 -2.63
C ALA A 97 7.22 17.38 -2.93
N TYR A 98 8.17 16.47 -2.68
CA TYR A 98 9.59 16.68 -2.98
C TYR A 98 9.89 16.71 -4.48
N TYR A 99 9.22 15.88 -5.29
CA TYR A 99 9.47 15.79 -6.73
C TYR A 99 8.71 16.80 -7.58
N VAL A 100 7.69 17.46 -7.02
CA VAL A 100 6.89 18.50 -7.69
C VAL A 100 7.47 19.91 -7.47
N ASN A 101 8.38 20.07 -6.50
CA ASN A 101 9.19 21.28 -6.29
C ASN A 101 10.48 21.24 -7.13
#